data_AF-A0A7T1TCA0-F1
#
_entry.id   AF-A0A7T1TCA0-F1
#
_cell.length_a   1.000
_cell.length_b   1.000
_cell.length_c   1.000
_cell.angle_alpha   90.00
_cell.angle_beta   90.00
_cell.angle_gamma   90.00
#
_symmetry.space_group_name_H-M   'P 1'
#
loop_
_entity.id
_entity.type
_entity.pdbx_description
1 polymer ?
#
loop_
_entity_poly.entity_id
_entity_poly.type
_entity_poly.pdbx_seq_one_letter_code
_entity_poly.pdbx_strand_id
1 'polypeptide(L)'
;MNPAAAEVRSSIRTVLASWAGLVSDERRLQPPSREIPTLARFLGRHIQWLTRHPAAGDMAEEIRDLARNARNLAYPNSVRRVPVGSCPESDCAGELFAHIRAHDDLHPSEIICTLSPCHSWPVTCWARLARQIHIRKGERA
;
A
#
# COMPACT_ATOMS: atom_id res chain seq x y z
N MET A 1 6.60 21.91 -10.58
CA MET A 1 6.51 20.47 -10.92
C MET A 1 7.37 19.71 -9.92
N ASN A 2 6.85 18.69 -9.25
CA ASN A 2 7.64 17.90 -8.30
C ASN A 2 8.56 16.94 -9.09
N PRO A 3 9.90 17.02 -8.96
CA PRO A 3 10.83 16.17 -9.70
C PRO A 3 10.58 14.66 -9.44
N ALA A 4 10.26 14.28 -8.20
CA ALA A 4 9.91 12.89 -7.87
C ALA A 4 8.62 12.43 -8.59
N ALA A 5 7.65 13.33 -8.76
CA ALA A 5 6.42 13.00 -9.49
C ALA A 5 6.66 12.85 -10.98
N ALA A 6 7.54 13.67 -11.56
CA ALA A 6 7.96 13.53 -12.95
C ALA A 6 8.72 12.22 -13.18
N GLU A 7 9.59 11.83 -12.24
CA GLU A 7 10.34 10.57 -12.28
C GLU A 7 9.41 9.36 -12.21
N VAL A 8 8.51 9.29 -11.23
CA VAL A 8 7.52 8.20 -11.12
C VAL A 8 6.65 8.11 -12.37
N ARG A 9 6.19 9.26 -12.90
CA ARG A 9 5.41 9.30 -14.14
C ARG A 9 6.22 8.77 -15.34
N SER A 10 7.53 9.07 -15.41
CA SER A 10 8.40 8.54 -16.45
C SER A 10 8.56 7.02 -16.32
N SER A 11 8.80 6.50 -15.12
CA SER A 11 8.91 5.07 -14.84
C SER A 11 7.63 4.31 -15.21
N ILE A 12 6.45 4.84 -14.85
CA ILE A 12 5.15 4.27 -15.26
C ILE A 12 5.07 4.17 -16.78
N ARG A 13 5.37 5.26 -17.49
CA ARG A 13 5.32 5.27 -18.96
C ARG A 13 6.29 4.26 -19.57
N THR A 14 7.50 4.15 -19.05
CA THR A 14 8.53 3.24 -19.59
C THR A 14 8.11 1.79 -19.44
N VAL A 15 7.70 1.37 -18.25
CA VAL A 15 7.28 -0.01 -17.98
C VAL A 15 6.02 -0.37 -18.77
N LEU A 16 4.98 0.48 -18.74
CA LEU A 16 3.75 0.19 -19.50
C LEU A 16 4.02 0.14 -21.02
N ALA A 17 4.94 0.95 -21.53
CA ALA A 17 5.34 0.89 -22.93
C ALA A 17 6.12 -0.37 -23.27
N SER A 18 6.96 -0.87 -22.35
CA SER A 18 7.66 -2.15 -22.51
C SER A 18 6.67 -3.32 -22.63
N TRP A 19 5.72 -3.41 -21.70
CA TRP A 19 4.68 -4.45 -21.74
C TRP A 19 3.75 -4.31 -22.95
N ALA A 20 3.40 -3.08 -23.33
CA ALA A 20 2.60 -2.87 -24.54
C ALA A 20 3.36 -3.26 -25.81
N GLY A 21 4.68 -3.06 -25.84
CA GLY A 21 5.58 -3.54 -26.89
C GLY A 21 5.55 -5.07 -26.98
N LEU A 22 5.80 -5.78 -25.88
CA LEU A 22 5.75 -7.24 -25.82
C LEU A 22 4.41 -7.79 -26.34
N VAL A 23 3.29 -7.24 -25.88
CA VAL A 23 1.95 -7.64 -26.35
C VAL A 23 1.79 -7.36 -27.85
N SER A 24 2.27 -6.21 -28.33
CA SER A 24 2.15 -5.83 -29.74
C SER A 24 2.98 -6.74 -30.64
N ASP A 25 4.20 -7.08 -30.21
CA ASP A 25 5.11 -7.92 -30.97
C ASP A 25 4.61 -9.36 -31.04
N GLU A 26 4.29 -9.96 -29.90
CA GLU A 26 3.87 -11.37 -29.84
C GLU A 26 2.48 -11.60 -30.44
N ARG A 27 1.57 -10.63 -30.31
CA ARG A 27 0.21 -10.73 -30.87
C ARG A 27 0.08 -10.07 -32.24
N ARG A 28 1.17 -9.52 -32.80
CA ARG A 28 1.23 -8.83 -34.09
C ARG A 28 0.18 -7.71 -34.22
N LEU A 29 0.10 -6.87 -33.20
CA LEU A 29 -0.82 -5.72 -33.13
C LEU A 29 -0.10 -4.42 -33.42
N GLN A 30 -0.88 -3.40 -33.79
CA GLN A 30 -0.38 -2.03 -33.84
C GLN A 30 -0.14 -1.52 -32.42
N PRO A 31 1.06 -0.97 -32.12
CA PRO A 31 1.36 -0.48 -30.78
C PRO A 31 0.52 0.77 -30.45
N PRO A 32 0.02 0.89 -29.21
CA PRO A 32 -0.69 2.09 -28.78
C PRO A 32 0.23 3.31 -28.70
N SER A 33 -0.35 4.51 -28.61
CA SER A 33 0.42 5.72 -28.28
C SER A 33 1.07 5.59 -26.90
N ARG A 34 2.20 6.28 -26.68
CA ARG A 34 2.99 6.22 -25.43
C ARG A 34 2.39 7.05 -24.28
N GLU A 35 1.09 7.34 -24.34
CA GLU A 35 0.38 8.00 -23.27
C GLU A 35 -0.04 6.96 -22.22
N ILE A 36 0.23 7.27 -20.95
CA ILE A 36 -0.04 6.35 -19.82
C ILE A 36 -1.48 5.80 -19.84
N PRO A 37 -2.54 6.61 -20.01
CA PRO A 37 -3.91 6.08 -20.05
C PRO A 37 -4.17 5.13 -21.23
N THR A 38 -3.55 5.40 -22.38
CA THR A 38 -3.68 4.57 -23.59
C THR A 38 -2.97 3.24 -23.40
N LEU A 39 -1.75 3.26 -22.88
CA LEU A 39 -0.99 2.06 -22.54
C LEU A 39 -1.73 1.19 -21.52
N ALA A 40 -2.20 1.78 -20.41
CA ALA A 40 -2.94 1.05 -19.38
C ALA A 40 -4.22 0.40 -19.94
N ARG A 41 -4.97 1.13 -20.79
CA ARG A 41 -6.18 0.58 -21.43
C ARG A 41 -5.86 -0.55 -22.40
N PHE A 42 -4.79 -0.41 -23.19
CA PHE A 42 -4.34 -1.46 -24.11
C PHE A 42 -3.98 -2.74 -23.36
N LEU A 43 -3.18 -2.65 -22.29
CA LEU A 43 -2.83 -3.79 -21.45
C LEU A 43 -4.07 -4.40 -20.78
N GLY A 44 -4.99 -3.57 -20.27
CA GLY A 44 -6.25 -4.03 -19.68
C GLY A 44 -7.11 -4.86 -20.65
N ARG A 45 -7.16 -4.49 -21.93
CA ARG A 45 -7.86 -5.27 -22.98
C ARG A 45 -7.19 -6.61 -23.27
N HIS A 46 -5.93 -6.77 -22.90
CA HIS A 46 -5.14 -7.98 -23.16
C HIS A 46 -4.80 -8.74 -21.88
N ILE A 47 -5.43 -8.39 -20.76
CA ILE A 47 -5.12 -8.97 -19.45
C ILE A 47 -5.29 -10.50 -19.44
N GLN A 48 -6.30 -11.03 -20.12
CA GLN A 48 -6.54 -12.47 -20.18
C GLN A 48 -5.44 -13.24 -20.94
N TRP A 49 -4.82 -12.59 -21.93
CA TRP A 49 -3.68 -13.14 -22.64
C TRP A 49 -2.42 -13.03 -21.76
N LEU A 50 -2.19 -11.87 -21.17
CA LEU A 50 -1.08 -11.61 -20.26
C LEU A 50 -1.04 -12.56 -19.07
N THR A 51 -2.18 -12.89 -18.47
CA THR A 51 -2.25 -13.83 -17.33
C THR A 51 -1.83 -15.26 -17.68
N ARG A 52 -1.76 -15.60 -18.97
CA ARG A 52 -1.30 -16.90 -19.47
C ARG A 52 0.13 -16.86 -20.01
N HIS A 53 0.71 -15.67 -20.12
CA HIS A 53 2.06 -15.48 -20.62
C HIS A 53 3.08 -15.95 -19.55
N PRO A 54 4.21 -16.57 -19.94
CA PRO A 54 5.23 -17.03 -18.98
C PRO A 54 5.73 -15.94 -18.02
N ALA A 55 5.83 -14.70 -18.50
CA ALA A 55 6.27 -13.54 -17.70
C ALA A 55 5.15 -12.83 -16.92
N ALA A 56 3.99 -13.48 -16.72
CA ALA A 56 2.87 -12.86 -16.00
C ALA A 56 3.22 -12.46 -14.56
N GLY A 57 4.09 -13.23 -13.90
CA GLY A 57 4.60 -12.93 -12.56
C GLY A 57 5.36 -11.61 -12.51
N ASP A 58 6.34 -11.46 -13.41
CA ASP A 58 7.19 -10.27 -13.52
C ASP A 58 6.34 -9.03 -13.81
N MET A 59 5.38 -9.13 -14.74
CA MET A 59 4.47 -8.03 -15.04
C MET A 59 3.66 -7.60 -13.80
N ALA A 60 3.14 -8.57 -13.05
CA ALA A 60 2.34 -8.28 -11.87
C ALA A 60 3.18 -7.61 -10.77
N GLU A 61 4.44 -8.00 -10.62
CA GLU A 61 5.38 -7.38 -9.68
C GLU A 61 5.72 -5.95 -10.09
N GLU A 62 6.12 -5.72 -11.34
CA GLU A 62 6.47 -4.38 -11.83
C GLU A 62 5.28 -3.40 -11.74
N ILE A 63 4.07 -3.83 -12.11
CA ILE A 63 2.87 -2.99 -12.01
C ILE A 63 2.55 -2.68 -10.55
N ARG A 64 2.70 -3.67 -9.64
CA ARG A 64 2.46 -3.49 -8.21
C ARG A 64 3.43 -2.46 -7.63
N ASP A 65 4.69 -2.52 -8.01
CA ASP A 65 5.74 -1.62 -7.53
C ASP A 65 5.51 -0.19 -7.99
N LEU A 66 5.17 -0.01 -9.27
CA LEU A 66 4.79 1.30 -9.79
C LEU A 66 3.55 1.87 -9.10
N ALA A 67 2.50 1.06 -8.93
CA ALA A 67 1.27 1.51 -8.29
C ALA A 67 1.51 1.89 -6.82
N ARG A 68 2.35 1.14 -6.12
CA ARG A 68 2.77 1.43 -4.73
C ARG A 68 3.56 2.72 -4.65
N ASN A 69 4.56 2.91 -5.50
CA ASN A 69 5.38 4.13 -5.51
C ASN A 69 4.55 5.37 -5.87
N ALA A 70 3.69 5.27 -6.89
CA ALA A 70 2.79 6.35 -7.27
C ALA A 70 1.79 6.69 -6.16
N ARG A 71 1.22 5.68 -5.48
CA ARG A 71 0.29 5.90 -4.37
C ARG A 71 0.97 6.55 -3.17
N ASN A 72 2.16 6.10 -2.80
CA ASN A 72 2.92 6.68 -1.69
C ASN A 72 3.26 8.15 -1.96
N LEU A 73 3.60 8.50 -3.21
CA LEU A 73 3.93 9.87 -3.58
C LEU A 73 2.69 10.77 -3.70
N ALA A 74 1.58 10.26 -4.24
CA ALA A 74 0.34 11.01 -4.40
C ALA A 74 -0.42 11.18 -3.07
N TYR A 75 -0.26 10.24 -2.14
CA TYR A 75 -0.93 10.19 -0.86
C TYR A 75 0.07 9.94 0.28
N PRO A 76 1.00 10.88 0.54
CA PRO A 76 2.01 10.74 1.59
C PRO A 76 1.39 10.61 3.00
N ASN A 77 0.14 11.06 3.19
CA ASN A 77 -0.60 11.03 4.46
C ASN A 77 -1.50 9.79 4.63
N SER A 78 -1.28 8.71 3.86
CA SER A 78 -2.04 7.48 4.09
C SER A 78 -1.68 6.87 5.45
N VAL A 79 -2.66 6.82 6.35
CA VAL A 79 -2.54 6.27 7.70
C VAL A 79 -1.94 4.87 7.63
N ARG A 80 -0.70 4.70 8.09
CA ARG A 80 -0.05 3.40 8.16
C ARG A 80 -0.59 2.66 9.39
N ARG A 81 -1.20 1.50 9.18
CA ARG A 81 -1.70 0.64 10.26
C ARG A 81 -0.65 -0.43 10.60
N VAL A 82 -0.23 -0.50 11.88
CA VAL A 82 0.75 -1.47 12.38
C VAL A 82 0.12 -2.27 13.53
N PRO A 83 0.12 -3.61 13.50
CA PRO A 83 -0.39 -4.41 14.63
C PRO A 83 0.52 -4.24 15.85
N VAL A 84 -0.07 -4.02 17.03
CA VAL A 84 0.63 -3.81 18.30
C VAL A 84 0.49 -5.03 19.22
N GLY A 85 -0.68 -5.66 19.21
CA GLY A 85 -1.01 -6.83 20.03
C GLY A 85 -2.39 -6.69 20.67
N SER A 86 -2.75 -7.60 21.58
CA SER A 86 -4.09 -7.62 22.16
C SER A 86 -4.38 -6.46 23.12
N CYS A 87 -5.65 -6.08 23.23
CA CYS A 87 -6.13 -5.01 24.09
C CYS A 87 -5.91 -5.35 25.59
N PRO A 88 -5.37 -4.42 26.40
CA PRO A 88 -5.13 -4.66 27.82
C PRO A 88 -6.38 -4.50 28.70
N GLU A 89 -7.47 -3.94 28.19
CA GLU A 89 -8.72 -3.74 28.94
C GLU A 89 -9.38 -5.07 29.32
N SER A 90 -9.96 -5.15 30.52
CA SER A 90 -10.72 -6.32 30.97
C SER A 90 -11.96 -6.49 30.09
N ASP A 91 -12.32 -7.74 29.80
CA ASP A 91 -13.44 -8.10 28.91
C ASP A 91 -13.33 -7.63 27.45
N CYS A 92 -12.14 -7.19 27.01
CA CYS A 92 -11.86 -6.92 25.60
C CYS A 92 -10.96 -7.99 24.98
N ALA A 93 -11.50 -8.72 23.99
CA ALA A 93 -10.75 -9.66 23.15
C ALA A 93 -10.20 -9.03 21.87
N GLY A 94 -10.20 -7.70 21.78
CA GLY A 94 -9.82 -6.98 20.57
C GLY A 94 -8.31 -6.89 20.39
N GLU A 95 -7.90 -6.64 19.14
CA GLU A 95 -6.50 -6.41 18.77
C GLU A 95 -6.26 -4.91 18.61
N LEU A 96 -5.05 -4.47 18.91
CA LEU A 96 -4.63 -3.08 18.81
C LEU A 96 -3.85 -2.84 17.54
N PHE A 97 -4.18 -1.75 16.85
CA PHE A 97 -3.45 -1.27 15.69
C PHE A 97 -2.99 0.17 15.95
N ALA A 98 -1.71 0.44 15.70
CA ALA A 98 -1.17 1.79 15.62
C ALA A 98 -1.52 2.38 14.25
N HIS A 99 -2.29 3.45 14.25
CA HIS A 99 -2.59 4.31 13.11
C HIS A 99 -1.54 5.42 13.08
N ILE A 100 -0.43 5.14 12.40
CA ILE A 100 0.69 6.07 12.25
C ILE A 100 0.35 7.02 11.11
N ARG A 101 0.25 8.30 11.43
CA ARG A 101 -0.07 9.39 10.51
C ARG A 101 1.20 10.18 10.22
N ALA A 102 1.22 10.83 9.04
CA ALA A 102 2.31 11.73 8.70
C ALA A 102 2.32 12.95 9.64
N HIS A 103 3.48 13.58 9.81
CA HIS A 103 3.65 14.72 10.70
C HIS A 103 2.75 15.93 10.33
N ASP A 104 2.39 16.04 9.04
CA ASP A 104 1.53 17.12 8.52
C ASP A 104 0.04 16.73 8.46
N ASP A 105 -0.36 15.58 9.04
CA ASP A 105 -1.77 15.22 9.19
C ASP A 105 -2.38 15.99 10.38
N LEU A 106 -3.61 16.48 10.20
CA LEU A 106 -4.36 17.19 11.24
C LEU A 106 -4.72 16.29 12.43
N HIS A 107 -4.70 14.97 12.23
CA HIS A 107 -4.99 14.01 13.29
C HIS A 107 -3.68 13.43 13.86
N PRO A 108 -3.56 13.31 15.19
CA PRO A 108 -2.40 12.67 15.80
C PRO A 108 -2.38 11.16 15.51
N SER A 109 -1.18 10.59 15.51
CA SER A 109 -1.04 9.13 15.51
C SER A 109 -1.64 8.54 16.80
N GLU A 110 -2.32 7.41 16.67
CA GLU A 110 -3.07 6.81 17.78
C GLU A 110 -3.07 5.28 17.67
N ILE A 111 -3.15 4.58 18.80
CA ILE A 111 -3.39 3.14 18.81
C ILE A 111 -4.87 2.92 19.14
N ILE A 112 -5.58 2.13 18.33
CA ILE A 112 -7.01 1.88 18.51
C ILE A 112 -7.28 0.38 18.55
N CYS A 113 -8.21 -0.03 19.40
CA CYS A 113 -8.73 -1.40 19.47
C CYS A 113 -9.74 -1.70 18.35
N THR A 114 -9.70 -2.92 17.81
CA THR A 114 -10.65 -3.38 16.79
C THR A 114 -12.08 -3.53 17.28
N LEU A 115 -12.31 -3.75 18.58
CA LEU A 115 -13.64 -4.02 19.14
C LEU A 115 -14.27 -2.83 19.84
N SER A 116 -13.46 -1.89 20.35
CA SER A 116 -13.95 -0.73 21.09
C SER A 116 -13.21 0.54 20.65
N PRO A 117 -13.89 1.47 19.96
CA PRO A 117 -13.30 2.76 19.59
C PRO A 117 -12.91 3.62 20.81
N CYS A 118 -13.52 3.37 21.97
CA CYS A 118 -13.18 4.04 23.22
C CYS A 118 -11.82 3.59 23.77
N HIS A 119 -11.33 2.41 23.35
CA HIS A 119 -10.00 1.93 23.68
C HIS A 119 -9.02 2.50 22.66
N SER A 120 -8.70 3.79 22.84
CA SER A 120 -7.74 4.52 22.03
C SER A 120 -6.64 5.14 22.89
N TRP A 121 -5.42 5.13 22.37
CA TRP A 121 -4.25 5.65 23.06
C TRP A 121 -3.49 6.64 22.16
N PRO A 122 -3.44 7.93 22.53
CA PRO A 122 -2.60 8.91 21.83
C PRO A 122 -1.12 8.60 22.03
N VAL A 123 -0.25 9.15 21.18
CA VAL A 123 1.22 8.93 21.20
C VAL A 123 1.84 9.04 22.59
N THR A 124 1.38 9.99 23.41
CA THR A 124 1.88 10.23 24.77
C THR A 124 1.69 9.05 25.72
N CYS A 125 0.77 8.14 25.41
CA CYS A 125 0.42 6.99 26.24
C CYS A 125 1.07 5.68 25.77
N TRP A 126 1.79 5.67 24.63
CA TRP A 126 2.28 4.44 24.02
C TRP A 126 3.29 3.68 24.90
N ALA A 127 4.20 4.37 25.57
CA ALA A 127 5.16 3.73 26.49
C ALA A 127 4.47 3.07 27.69
N ARG A 128 3.36 3.66 28.17
CA ARG A 128 2.54 3.06 29.24
C ARG A 128 1.79 1.83 28.72
N LEU A 129 1.18 1.94 27.55
CA LEU A 129 0.46 0.84 26.89
C LEU A 129 1.38 -0.36 26.62
N ALA A 130 2.60 -0.13 26.12
CA ALA A 130 3.57 -1.19 25.87
C ALA A 130 3.88 -2.01 27.13
N ARG A 131 4.00 -1.36 28.30
CA ARG A 131 4.17 -2.03 29.59
C ARG A 131 2.95 -2.87 29.97
N GLN A 132 1.74 -2.35 29.80
CA GLN A 132 0.50 -3.07 30.11
C GLN A 132 0.33 -4.33 29.26
N ILE A 133 0.62 -4.24 27.96
CA ILE A 133 0.57 -5.39 27.04
C ILE A 133 1.60 -6.45 27.45
N HIS A 134 2.80 -6.03 27.86
CA HIS A 134 3.86 -6.95 28.27
C HIS A 134 3.50 -7.71 29.57
N ILE A 135 2.96 -7.00 30.56
CA ILE A 135 2.51 -7.60 31.83
C ILE A 135 1.45 -8.67 31.59
N ARG A 136 0.41 -8.36 30.81
CA ARG A 136 -0.69 -9.30 30.52
C ARG A 136 -0.25 -10.51 29.67
N LYS A 137 0.79 -10.37 28.85
CA LYS A 137 1.41 -11.52 28.16
C LYS A 137 2.18 -12.42 29.13
N GLY A 138 2.81 -11.85 30.16
CA GLY A 138 3.49 -12.60 31.22
C GLY A 138 2.55 -13.32 32.19
N GLU A 139 1.36 -12.76 32.46
CA GLU A 139 0.32 -13.38 33.31
C GLU A 139 -0.39 -14.58 32.66
N ARG A 140 -0.22 -14.78 31.34
CA ARG A 140 -0.80 -15.89 30.57
C ARG A 140 0.17 -17.06 30.33
N ALA A 141 1.39 -16.98 30.86
CA ALA A 141 2.40 -18.04 30.79
C ALA A 141 2.39 -18.86 32.09
#